data_AF-A0A9D8E3H1-F1
#
_entry.id   AF-A0A9D8E3H1-F1
#
_cell.length_a   1.000
_cell.length_b   1.000
_cell.length_c   1.000
_cell.angle_alpha   90.00
_cell.angle_beta   90.00
_cell.angle_gamma   90.00
#
_symmetry.space_group_name_H-M   'P 1'
#
loop_
_entity.id
_entity.type
_entity.pdbx_description
1 polymer ?
#
loop_
_entity_poly.entity_id
_entity_poly.type
_entity_poly.pdbx_seq_one_letter_code
_entity_poly.pdbx_strand_id
1 'polypeptide(L)' 'DRPWVALAACRGADPGLFFADGDGDRTGVARRICGGCPVRDECLEWALEARATFGVWGGTTEQERRRLSRRSA' A
#
# COMPACT_ATOMS: atom_id res chain seq x y z
N ASP A 1 12.05 7.34 -13.45
CA ASP A 1 10.66 7.60 -13.02
C ASP A 1 9.85 6.33 -12.88
N ARG A 2 8.82 6.33 -12.02
CA ARG A 2 7.87 5.22 -11.84
C ARG A 2 6.54 5.58 -12.53
N PRO A 3 6.36 5.24 -13.82
CA PRO A 3 5.22 5.71 -14.61
C PRO A 3 3.86 5.22 -14.07
N TRP A 4 3.83 4.04 -13.46
CA TRP A 4 2.63 3.47 -12.86
C TRP A 4 2.06 4.33 -11.72
N VAL A 5 2.89 5.13 -11.02
CA VAL A 5 2.44 6.02 -9.94
C VAL A 5 1.44 7.06 -10.45
N ALA A 6 1.50 7.44 -11.72
CA ALA A 6 0.55 8.36 -12.33
C ALA A 6 -0.87 7.79 -12.42
N LEU A 7 -1.01 6.46 -12.45
CA LEU A 7 -2.28 5.74 -12.55
C LEU A 7 -2.82 5.28 -11.19
N ALA A 8 -2.12 5.60 -10.08
CA ALA A 8 -2.52 5.17 -8.75
C ALA A 8 -3.85 5.83 -8.32
N ALA A 9 -4.84 5.02 -7.94
CA ALA A 9 -6.14 5.52 -7.49
C ALA A 9 -6.06 6.35 -6.19
N CYS A 10 -4.99 6.17 -5.40
CA CYS A 10 -4.73 7.00 -4.22
C CYS A 10 -4.16 8.38 -4.56
N ARG A 11 -3.82 8.65 -5.82
CA ARG A 11 -3.33 9.95 -6.27
C ARG A 11 -4.44 11.00 -6.08
N GLY A 12 -4.22 11.93 -5.16
CA GLY A 12 -5.19 12.96 -4.78
C GLY A 12 -6.04 12.63 -3.54
N ALA A 13 -5.87 11.45 -2.96
CA ALA A 13 -6.42 11.14 -1.64
C ALA A 13 -5.54 11.73 -0.53
N ASP A 14 -6.12 11.94 0.65
CA ASP A 14 -5.39 12.39 1.84
C ASP A 14 -4.30 11.37 2.23
N PRO A 15 -3.01 11.75 2.25
CA PRO A 15 -1.93 10.87 2.69
C PRO A 15 -2.12 10.31 4.10
N GLY A 16 -2.83 11.04 4.99
CA GLY A 16 -3.14 10.60 6.33
C GLY A 16 -3.94 9.29 6.38
N LEU A 17 -4.70 8.97 5.32
CA LEU A 17 -5.41 7.69 5.21
C LEU A 17 -4.46 6.49 5.08
N PHE A 18 -3.30 6.69 4.47
CA PHE A 18 -2.35 5.62 4.13
C PHE A 18 -1.24 5.47 5.15
N PHE A 19 -0.93 6.51 5.92
CA PHE A 19 0.24 6.56 6.80
C PHE A 19 -0.08 6.80 8.28
N ALA A 20 -1.35 6.75 8.69
CA ALA A 20 -1.69 6.86 10.10
C ALA A 20 -1.32 5.59 10.87
N ASP A 21 -0.48 5.74 11.90
CA ASP A 21 -0.20 4.67 12.86
C ASP A 21 -1.43 4.39 13.73
N GLY A 22 -1.83 3.12 13.84
CA GLY A 22 -2.82 2.67 14.82
C GLY A 22 -4.29 3.00 14.52
N ASP A 23 -4.60 3.64 13.39
CA ASP A 23 -5.99 3.97 13.01
C ASP A 23 -6.58 2.89 12.07
N GLY A 24 -7.34 1.98 12.67
CA GLY A 24 -8.00 0.87 11.96
C GLY A 24 -9.03 1.33 10.93
N ASP A 25 -9.73 2.43 11.19
CA ASP A 25 -10.73 2.97 10.28
C ASP A 25 -10.08 3.54 9.02
N ARG A 26 -8.98 4.30 9.18
CA ARG A 26 -8.18 4.80 8.06
C ARG A 26 -7.57 3.67 7.24
N THR A 27 -7.08 2.62 7.90
CA THR A 27 -6.57 1.42 7.22
C THR A 27 -7.66 0.78 6.34
N GLY A 28 -8.90 0.70 6.83
CA GLY A 28 -10.04 0.19 6.06
C GLY A 28 -10.40 1.08 4.86
N VAL A 29 -10.30 2.40 4.98
CA VAL A 29 -10.47 3.34 3.86
C VAL A 29 -9.37 3.15 2.81
N ALA A 30 -8.10 3.14 3.23
CA ALA A 30 -6.96 2.96 2.34
C ALA A 30 -7.04 1.63 1.56
N ARG A 31 -7.42 0.54 2.24
CA ARG A 31 -7.64 -0.76 1.59
C ARG A 31 -8.72 -0.72 0.52
N ARG A 32 -9.84 -0.03 0.77
CA ARG A 32 -10.91 0.12 -0.23
C ARG A 32 -10.42 0.87 -1.47
N ILE A 33 -9.63 1.93 -1.29
CA ILE A 33 -9.00 2.65 -2.40
C ILE A 33 -8.08 1.72 -3.19
N CYS A 34 -7.23 0.95 -2.49
CA CYS A 34 -6.33 -0.01 -3.14
C CYS A 34 -7.07 -1.14 -3.87
N GLY A 35 -8.27 -1.53 -3.42
CA GLY A 35 -9.04 -2.63 -4.01
C GLY A 35 -9.44 -2.41 -5.47
N GLY A 36 -9.64 -1.16 -5.88
CA GLY A 36 -9.93 -0.77 -7.27
C GLY A 36 -8.75 -0.14 -8.00
N CYS A 37 -7.55 -0.13 -7.41
CA CYS A 37 -6.39 0.54 -7.99
C CYS A 37 -5.79 -0.30 -9.13
N PRO A 38 -5.61 0.25 -10.35
CA PRO A 38 -5.09 -0.52 -11.49
C PRO A 38 -3.62 -0.90 -11.33
N VAL A 39 -2.88 -0.21 -10.47
CA VAL A 39 -1.44 -0.40 -10.23
C VAL A 39 -1.16 -1.01 -8.86
N ARG A 40 -2.11 -1.79 -8.34
CA ARG A 40 -2.04 -2.36 -6.98
C ARG A 40 -0.84 -3.30 -6.85
N ASP A 41 -0.60 -4.12 -7.86
CA ASP A 41 0.41 -5.17 -7.81
C ASP A 41 1.82 -4.56 -7.96
N GLU A 42 2.04 -3.62 -8.89
CA GLU A 42 3.30 -2.88 -9.00
C GLU A 42 3.61 -2.06 -7.73
N CYS A 43 2.57 -1.50 -7.11
CA CYS A 43 2.69 -0.80 -5.83
C CYS A 43 3.12 -1.75 -4.70
N LEU A 44 2.55 -2.95 -4.65
CA LEU A 44 2.91 -3.97 -3.66
C LEU A 44 4.34 -4.47 -3.86
N GLU A 45 4.71 -4.80 -5.10
CA GLU A 45 6.07 -5.23 -5.45
C GLU A 45 7.11 -4.19 -5.04
N TRP A 46 6.89 -2.93 -5.42
CA TRP A 46 7.78 -1.84 -5.02
C TRP A 46 7.90 -1.72 -3.50
N ALA A 47 6.78 -1.85 -2.76
CA ALA A 47 6.80 -1.74 -1.31
C ALA A 47 7.52 -2.93 -0.62
N LEU A 48 7.47 -4.12 -1.23
CA LEU A 48 8.22 -5.30 -0.77
C LEU A 48 9.72 -5.12 -1.02
N GLU A 49 10.12 -4.69 -2.22
CA GLU A 49 11.52 -4.40 -2.58
C GLU A 49 12.12 -3.30 -1.70
N ALA A 50 11.39 -2.21 -1.52
CA ALA A 50 11.81 -1.08 -0.69
C ALA A 50 11.77 -1.38 0.81
N ARG A 51 11.26 -2.55 1.21
CA ARG A 51 11.04 -2.94 2.61
C ARG A 51 10.30 -1.86 3.40
N ALA A 52 9.26 -1.29 2.79
CA ALA A 52 8.51 -0.18 3.37
C ALA A 52 7.98 -0.57 4.76
N THR A 53 8.35 0.18 5.79
CA THR A 53 8.09 -0.15 7.20
C THR A 53 6.82 0.49 7.77
N PHE A 54 6.17 1.38 7.02
CA PHE A 54 4.98 2.10 7.49
C PHE A 54 3.92 2.19 6.39
N GLY A 55 2.68 2.38 6.80
CA GLY A 55 1.53 2.63 5.94
C GLY A 55 1.01 1.48 5.08
N VAL A 56 -0.04 1.80 4.33
CA VAL A 56 -0.75 0.92 3.41
C VAL A 56 -0.21 1.07 1.99
N TRP A 57 0.31 -0.03 1.44
CA TRP A 57 0.86 -0.09 0.08
C TRP A 57 0.30 -1.30 -0.64
N GLY A 58 -0.18 -1.13 -1.87
CA GLY A 58 -0.81 -2.21 -2.63
C GLY A 58 -1.96 -2.91 -1.87
N GLY A 59 -2.65 -2.19 -0.98
CA GLY A 59 -3.70 -2.74 -0.12
C GLY A 59 -3.22 -3.51 1.10
N THR A 60 -1.92 -3.51 1.40
CA THR A 60 -1.31 -4.26 2.51
C THR A 60 -0.72 -3.34 3.57
N THR A 61 -0.84 -3.73 4.84
CA THR A 61 -0.10 -3.10 5.95
C THR A 61 1.33 -3.63 6.00
N GLU A 62 2.18 -2.97 6.79
CA GLU A 62 3.54 -3.45 7.06
C GLU A 62 3.54 -4.91 7.55
N GLN A 63 2.68 -5.23 8.53
CA GLN A 63 2.60 -6.58 9.09
C GLN A 63 2.22 -7.61 8.03
N GLU A 64 1.33 -7.27 7.10
CA GLU A 64 0.94 -8.14 5.99
C GLU A 64 2.09 -8.34 4.99
N ARG A 65 2.80 -7.27 4.64
CA ARG A 65 4.02 -7.35 3.79
C ARG A 65 5.10 -8.22 4.42
N ARG A 66 5.34 -8.09 5.72
CA ARG A 66 6.28 -8.96 6.46
C ARG A 66 5.87 -10.43 6.38
N ARG A 67 4.58 -10.75 6.41
CA ARG A 67 4.09 -12.12 6.25
C ARG A 67 4.22 -12.62 4.81
N LEU A 68 4.01 -11.76 3.82
CA LEU A 68 4.21 -12.08 2.40
C LEU A 68 5.69 -12.41 2.11
N SER A 69 6.61 -11.53 2.53
CA SER A 69 8.05 -11.73 2.33
C SER A 69 8.59 -13.01 2.99
N ARG A 70 8.02 -13.45 4.12
CA ARG A 70 8.40 -14.71 4.78
C ARG A 70 7.87 -15.98 4.10
N ARG A 71 6.88 -15.89 3.20
CA ARG A 71 6.38 -17.05 2.44
C ARG A 71 7.10 -17.25 1.10
N SER A 72 7.81 -16.22 0.64
CA SER A 72 8.58 -16.23 -0.61
C SER A 72 10.07 -16.57 -0.38
N ALA A 73 10.46 -16.92 0.84
CA ALA A 73 11.78 -17.36 1.26
C ALA A 73 11.68 -18.78 1.83
#